data_AF-A0A2H5ZPI3-F1
#
_entry.id   AF-A0A2H5ZPI3-F1
#
_cell.length_a   1.000
_cell.length_b   1.000
_cell.length_c   1.000
_cell.angle_alpha   90.00
_cell.angle_beta   90.00
_cell.angle_gamma   90.00
#
_symmetry.space_group_name_H-M   'P 1'
#
loop_
_entity.id
_entity.type
_entity.pdbx_description
1 polymer ?
#
loop_
_entity_poly.entity_id
_entity_poly.type
_entity_poly.pdbx_seq_one_letter_code
_entity_poly.pdbx_strand_id
1 'polypeptide(L)'
;MGWSHWSRFLLATALAISGSVGATIALAAEKIVRVPIQLPPALVREALVAQLFTTATGKAVIWDDGSGCRFLKLREPAVDVQGSRLRVRSRAEARVGTPVGQQCLAPIDWDGMLEVYEEPELSEDGRTVKFRVVDSALFDASGRKPFFSNRIWGLVKDQAHPRFETVEIRLGRAMDELREVLPLYLPRQEREQIERMLASLRFEAVDVVPQGVRANLAFSVPLVEQPTPAPEPTLTPEELERWQRALDQWDAFLTYTIKFVWADSLIRDLRQPLADVLLEGRYDLLEALAPSEPGAPDPVPGLFLRTWERLAPVLREIAIRQKGQEALRYLSFISAGDALVAMQEAGPAVGVDISADGLRRLARILAPADPQDPLQFDTAVDPELRTLLGFGPPLPPPDLSGMPPEESRWWQWFGPRAAWASGEAPPASTLEQWLATPERLADYLPRVHKLLQQSTEAALGATNLEAEYQDVFRSIVLATAWQESCWRQFLRQKGRITYIRSAVGSSGLMQVNERVWRGVYDLRGIRWDIAYNARAGTEISLHYLQDYAIARGEHRKPGGIDNLARATYAVYNGGPGHLTRYRNERTKPALKKIDNLFWEKYQLVRNGQTLDEVARCLGGSPGSVGSVGSVGSD
;
A
#
# COMPACT_ATOMS: atom_id res chain seq x y z
N MET A 1 -16.34 45.57 -81.65
CA MET A 1 -16.60 46.89 -81.03
C MET A 1 -16.29 46.76 -79.54
N GLY A 2 -15.52 47.68 -78.94
CA GLY A 2 -15.03 47.63 -77.53
C GLY A 2 -13.95 46.53 -77.30
N TRP A 3 -12.70 46.78 -76.89
CA TRP A 3 -12.18 47.43 -75.66
C TRP A 3 -12.53 46.61 -74.39
N SER A 4 -11.65 46.31 -73.40
CA SER A 4 -10.17 46.36 -73.22
C SER A 4 -9.83 45.62 -71.87
N HIS A 5 -8.61 45.38 -71.35
CA HIS A 5 -7.20 45.64 -71.71
C HIS A 5 -6.28 44.54 -71.08
N TRP A 6 -5.23 44.08 -71.79
CA TRP A 6 -3.79 44.00 -71.44
C TRP A 6 -3.39 43.73 -69.96
N SER A 7 -2.59 42.73 -69.54
CA SER A 7 -1.39 42.00 -70.04
C SER A 7 -0.02 42.49 -69.48
N ARG A 8 0.51 41.70 -68.54
CA ARG A 8 1.91 41.49 -68.08
C ARG A 8 3.06 42.16 -68.88
N PHE A 9 4.05 42.76 -68.19
CA PHE A 9 5.45 42.27 -68.01
C PHE A 9 6.38 43.36 -67.46
N LEU A 10 7.32 43.01 -66.56
CA LEU A 10 8.79 43.23 -66.70
C LEU A 10 9.58 42.79 -65.44
N LEU A 11 10.78 42.24 -65.66
CA LEU A 11 11.81 41.97 -64.64
C LEU A 11 12.80 43.15 -64.58
N ALA A 12 13.48 43.35 -63.43
CA ALA A 12 14.97 43.42 -63.34
C ALA A 12 15.51 43.83 -61.93
N THR A 13 16.10 42.85 -61.23
CA THR A 13 17.42 42.86 -60.52
C THR A 13 17.90 43.96 -59.54
N ALA A 14 18.68 43.49 -58.54
CA ALA A 14 19.55 44.20 -57.56
C ALA A 14 18.85 44.84 -56.32
N LEU A 15 19.40 44.80 -55.09
CA LEU A 15 20.68 44.28 -54.55
C LEU A 15 20.49 43.71 -53.11
N ALA A 16 21.57 43.13 -52.54
CA ALA A 16 21.62 42.30 -51.33
C ALA A 16 21.43 43.00 -49.95
N ILE A 17 21.62 42.20 -48.87
CA ILE A 17 21.46 42.46 -47.42
C ILE A 17 20.01 42.19 -46.95
N SER A 18 19.72 41.32 -45.98
CA SER A 18 20.57 40.60 -45.01
C SER A 18 20.16 39.12 -44.85
N GLY A 19 21.14 38.23 -44.91
CA GLY A 19 20.95 36.84 -44.50
C GLY A 19 20.96 36.71 -42.98
N SER A 20 19.79 36.53 -42.39
CA SER A 20 19.64 36.01 -41.03
C SER A 20 18.45 35.06 -41.04
N VAL A 21 18.73 33.78 -41.34
CA VAL A 21 17.80 32.70 -41.03
C VAL A 21 17.70 32.66 -39.51
N GLY A 22 16.69 33.37 -38.99
CA GLY A 22 16.25 33.17 -37.62
C GLY A 22 15.69 31.77 -37.54
N ALA A 23 16.56 30.81 -37.20
CA ALA A 23 16.12 29.54 -36.66
C ALA A 23 15.40 29.89 -35.34
N THR A 24 14.08 30.04 -35.42
CA THR A 24 13.21 30.03 -34.25
C THR A 24 13.42 28.68 -33.60
N ILE A 25 14.29 28.65 -32.59
CA ILE A 25 14.38 27.55 -31.65
C ILE A 25 12.98 27.45 -31.05
N ALA A 26 12.21 26.47 -31.52
CA ALA A 26 10.97 26.10 -30.87
C ALA A 26 11.38 25.62 -29.47
N LEU A 27 11.20 26.47 -28.47
CA LEU A 27 11.32 26.09 -27.08
C LEU A 27 10.35 24.94 -26.88
N ALA A 28 10.87 23.73 -26.69
CA ALA A 28 10.06 22.58 -26.32
C ALA A 28 9.23 22.98 -25.10
N ALA A 29 7.92 22.79 -25.16
CA ALA A 29 7.06 23.15 -24.04
C ALA A 29 7.54 22.38 -22.79
N GLU A 30 7.69 23.03 -21.64
CA GLU A 30 8.13 22.36 -20.42
C GLU A 30 6.95 22.15 -19.47
N LYS A 31 6.82 20.93 -18.94
CA LYS A 31 5.92 20.62 -17.82
C LYS A 31 6.71 20.75 -16.53
N ILE A 32 6.29 21.65 -15.66
CA ILE A 32 6.83 21.73 -14.29
C ILE A 32 6.19 20.61 -13.46
N VAL A 33 7.01 19.66 -13.03
CA VAL A 33 6.66 18.61 -12.08
C VAL A 33 6.89 19.15 -10.67
N ARG A 34 5.99 18.84 -9.73
CA ARG A 34 6.11 19.25 -8.32
C ARG A 34 6.02 18.04 -7.41
N VAL A 35 7.01 17.89 -6.53
CA VAL A 35 7.13 16.82 -5.55
C VAL A 35 6.99 17.43 -4.14
N PRO A 36 5.96 17.07 -3.37
CA PRO A 36 5.78 17.58 -2.02
C PRO A 36 6.69 16.83 -1.03
N ILE A 37 7.73 17.50 -0.53
CA ILE A 37 8.63 16.96 0.50
C ILE A 37 8.05 17.30 1.88
N GLN A 38 7.76 16.29 2.69
CA GLN A 38 7.15 16.47 4.01
C GLN A 38 8.22 16.47 5.12
N LEU A 39 8.27 17.56 5.88
CA LEU A 39 9.11 17.73 7.07
C LEU A 39 8.20 17.58 8.31
N PRO A 40 8.13 16.40 8.95
CA PRO A 40 7.21 16.17 10.06
C PRO A 40 7.60 16.99 11.30
N PRO A 41 6.67 17.30 12.23
CA PRO A 41 6.98 18.06 13.44
C PRO A 41 8.12 17.46 14.27
N ALA A 42 8.30 16.14 14.24
CA ALA A 42 9.43 15.47 14.87
C ALA A 42 10.79 15.92 14.28
N LEU A 43 10.91 16.06 12.96
CA LEU A 43 12.13 16.53 12.29
C LEU A 43 12.40 18.01 12.62
N VAL A 44 11.36 18.85 12.60
CA VAL A 44 11.46 20.25 13.01
C VAL A 44 11.89 20.37 14.47
N ARG A 45 11.35 19.52 15.36
CA ARG A 45 11.76 19.44 16.77
C ARG A 45 13.24 19.03 16.93
N GLU A 46 13.73 18.06 16.16
CA GLU A 46 15.15 17.68 16.24
C GLU A 46 16.07 18.81 15.74
N ALA A 47 15.69 19.53 14.67
CA ALA A 47 16.41 20.72 14.21
C ALA A 47 16.46 21.82 15.29
N LEU A 48 15.32 22.10 15.93
CA LEU A 48 15.20 23.03 17.06
C LEU A 48 16.07 22.60 18.25
N VAL A 49 16.04 21.32 18.64
CA VAL A 49 16.83 20.79 19.76
C VAL A 49 18.33 20.93 19.48
N ALA A 50 18.77 20.52 18.28
CA ALA A 50 20.17 20.55 17.88
C ALA A 50 20.76 21.97 17.77
N GLN A 51 19.93 22.98 17.50
CA GLN A 51 20.38 24.37 17.30
C GLN A 51 20.19 25.24 18.55
N LEU A 52 19.10 25.04 19.32
CA LEU A 52 18.72 25.93 20.41
C LEU A 52 18.84 25.30 21.82
N PHE A 53 18.61 23.99 21.97
CA PHE A 53 18.60 23.30 23.27
C PHE A 53 19.91 22.55 23.56
N THR A 54 21.03 23.22 23.30
CA THR A 54 22.37 22.63 23.17
C THR A 54 23.13 22.37 24.47
N THR A 55 22.57 22.69 25.64
CA THR A 55 23.24 22.37 26.91
C THR A 55 23.24 20.86 27.18
N ALA A 56 24.20 20.38 27.97
CA ALA A 56 24.29 18.95 28.36
C ALA A 56 23.05 18.39 29.10
N THR A 57 22.12 19.26 29.52
CA THR A 57 20.84 18.88 30.15
C THR A 57 19.63 19.02 29.23
N GLY A 58 19.82 19.25 27.92
CA GLY A 58 18.73 19.43 26.95
C GLY A 58 17.92 20.72 27.15
N LYS A 59 18.53 21.75 27.76
CA LYS A 59 17.95 23.07 28.00
C LYS A 59 18.50 24.10 27.01
N ALA A 60 17.70 25.10 26.67
CA ALA A 60 18.16 26.31 25.99
C ALA A 60 18.36 27.43 27.02
N VAL A 61 19.52 28.08 27.00
CA VAL A 61 19.73 29.36 27.70
C VAL A 61 19.57 30.47 26.66
N ILE A 62 18.34 30.97 26.54
CA ILE A 62 17.99 32.01 25.56
C ILE A 62 18.75 33.30 25.88
N TRP A 63 18.77 33.63 27.18
CA TRP A 63 19.48 34.78 27.71
C TRP A 63 19.74 34.60 29.22
N ASP A 64 20.90 35.03 29.68
CA ASP A 64 21.29 35.11 31.10
C ASP A 64 22.39 36.17 31.20
N ASP A 65 22.19 37.19 32.03
CA ASP A 65 23.17 38.29 32.19
C ASP A 65 24.26 37.99 33.23
N GLY A 66 24.25 36.79 33.84
CA GLY A 66 25.22 36.36 34.85
C GLY A 66 25.01 36.99 36.23
N SER A 67 24.08 37.95 36.38
CA SER A 67 23.78 38.59 37.67
C SER A 67 22.84 37.77 38.56
N GLY A 68 22.20 36.73 38.02
CA GLY A 68 21.12 35.99 38.68
C GLY A 68 19.80 36.75 38.78
N CYS A 69 19.75 38.02 38.35
CA CYS A 69 18.55 38.84 38.31
C CYS A 69 17.77 38.80 37.02
N ARG A 70 18.42 38.46 35.89
CA ARG A 70 17.77 38.56 34.58
C ARG A 70 18.18 37.39 33.69
N PHE A 71 17.23 36.50 33.42
CA PHE A 71 17.44 35.33 32.57
C PHE A 71 16.13 34.82 31.95
N LEU A 72 16.25 34.04 30.86
CA LEU A 72 15.20 33.23 30.25
C LEU A 72 15.80 31.88 29.82
N LYS A 73 15.25 30.79 30.36
CA LYS A 73 15.72 29.41 30.17
C LYS A 73 14.54 28.53 29.74
N LEU A 74 14.74 27.70 28.73
CA LEU A 74 13.71 26.81 28.18
C LEU A 74 14.14 25.34 28.33
N ARG A 75 13.15 24.43 28.47
CA ARG A 75 13.34 22.98 28.58
C ARG A 75 12.15 22.23 27.96
N GLU A 76 12.35 20.94 27.64
CA GLU A 76 11.30 20.04 27.14
C GLU A 76 10.54 20.60 25.92
N PRO A 77 11.20 20.90 24.78
CA PRO A 77 10.52 21.38 23.59
C PRO A 77 9.67 20.28 22.93
N ALA A 78 8.47 20.67 22.50
CA ALA A 78 7.57 19.92 21.64
C ALA A 78 7.17 20.79 20.44
N VAL A 79 6.90 20.17 19.30
CA VAL A 79 6.43 20.86 18.08
C VAL A 79 5.18 20.14 17.59
N ASP A 80 4.11 20.89 17.33
CA ASP A 80 2.88 20.41 16.71
C ASP A 80 2.35 21.43 15.68
N VAL A 81 1.31 21.05 14.93
CA VAL A 81 0.65 21.91 13.95
C VAL A 81 -0.65 22.43 14.54
N GLN A 82 -0.86 23.75 14.50
CA GLN A 82 -2.10 24.39 14.91
C GLN A 82 -2.65 25.29 13.79
N GLY A 83 -3.65 24.78 13.07
CA GLY A 83 -4.18 25.46 11.87
C GLY A 83 -3.14 25.48 10.75
N SER A 84 -2.81 26.67 10.25
CA SER A 84 -1.81 26.90 9.20
C SER A 84 -0.43 27.31 9.76
N ARG A 85 -0.13 27.00 11.01
CA ARG A 85 1.09 27.41 11.71
C ARG A 85 1.73 26.24 12.44
N LEU A 86 3.05 26.26 12.54
CA LEU A 86 3.75 25.47 13.53
C LEU A 86 3.55 26.11 14.91
N ARG A 87 3.44 25.26 15.92
CA ARG A 87 3.48 25.68 17.31
C ARG A 87 4.58 24.93 18.04
N VAL A 88 5.56 25.69 18.52
CA VAL A 88 6.59 25.21 19.43
C VAL A 88 6.11 25.46 20.85
N ARG A 89 6.16 24.44 21.71
CA ARG A 89 5.80 24.52 23.13
C ARG A 89 6.98 24.10 23.98
N SER A 90 7.35 24.90 24.97
CA SER A 90 8.47 24.60 25.86
C SER A 90 8.23 25.15 27.26
N ARG A 91 8.58 24.36 28.29
CA ARG A 91 8.60 24.87 29.66
C ARG A 91 9.64 25.97 29.77
N ALA A 92 9.25 27.07 30.38
CA ALA A 92 10.05 28.28 30.44
C ALA A 92 10.19 28.77 31.88
N GLU A 93 11.39 29.22 32.21
CA GLU A 93 11.75 29.79 33.51
C GLU A 93 12.43 31.13 33.25
N ALA A 94 11.90 32.21 33.82
CA ALA A 94 12.41 33.55 33.62
C ALA A 94 12.42 34.36 34.91
N ARG A 95 13.41 35.23 35.02
CA ARG A 95 13.45 36.29 36.04
C ARG A 95 13.76 37.62 35.39
N VAL A 96 13.10 38.69 35.87
CA VAL A 96 13.46 40.08 35.55
C VAL A 96 13.42 40.93 36.82
N GLY A 97 14.58 41.31 37.32
CA GLY A 97 14.77 42.32 38.37
C GLY A 97 15.96 43.23 38.10
N THR A 98 16.25 44.15 39.02
CA THR A 98 17.44 45.03 38.93
C THR A 98 18.55 44.50 39.85
N PRO A 99 19.75 44.20 39.34
CA PRO A 99 20.85 43.74 40.18
C PRO A 99 21.41 44.86 41.05
N VAL A 100 21.54 44.62 42.36
CA VAL A 100 22.12 45.53 43.35
C VAL A 100 23.06 44.73 44.25
N GLY A 101 24.37 44.76 43.94
CA GLY A 101 25.35 43.89 44.59
C GLY A 101 25.06 42.42 44.28
N GLN A 102 24.87 41.60 45.32
CA GLN A 102 24.41 40.20 45.18
C GLN A 102 22.89 40.03 45.34
N GLN A 103 22.13 41.12 45.46
CA GLN A 103 20.67 41.09 45.67
C GLN A 103 19.91 41.48 44.40
N CYS A 104 18.67 40.99 44.31
CA CYS A 104 17.76 41.35 43.24
C CYS A 104 16.65 42.27 43.73
N LEU A 105 16.61 43.49 43.21
CA LEU A 105 15.58 44.47 43.53
C LEU A 105 14.36 44.26 42.63
N ALA A 106 13.18 44.15 43.27
CA ALA A 106 11.88 43.94 42.62
C ALA A 106 11.90 42.85 41.52
N PRO A 107 12.35 41.61 41.83
CA PRO A 107 12.35 40.52 40.87
C PRO A 107 10.92 40.10 40.52
N ILE A 108 10.69 39.86 39.23
CA ILE A 108 9.50 39.18 38.73
C ILE A 108 9.97 37.81 38.26
N ASP A 109 9.53 36.76 38.96
CA ASP A 109 9.76 35.37 38.63
C ASP A 109 8.58 34.78 37.85
N TRP A 110 8.87 33.93 36.87
CA TRP A 110 7.88 33.15 36.12
C TRP A 110 8.42 31.76 35.81
N ASP A 111 7.68 30.72 36.18
CA ASP A 111 7.81 29.35 35.67
C ASP A 111 6.46 28.97 35.03
N GLY A 112 6.49 28.44 33.81
CA GLY A 112 5.29 28.16 33.04
C GLY A 112 5.59 27.59 31.66
N MET A 113 4.70 27.88 30.70
CA MET A 113 4.80 27.42 29.32
C MET A 113 4.95 28.61 28.37
N LEU A 114 5.98 28.57 27.52
CA LEU A 114 6.08 29.39 26.33
C LEU A 114 5.52 28.60 25.15
N GLU A 115 4.53 29.15 24.46
CA GLU A 115 4.15 28.73 23.11
C GLU A 115 4.65 29.79 22.11
N VAL A 116 5.30 29.36 21.05
CA VAL A 116 5.73 30.21 19.92
C VAL A 116 5.02 29.69 18.67
N TYR A 117 4.46 30.61 17.89
CA TYR A 117 3.78 30.31 16.64
C TYR A 117 4.66 30.77 15.48
N GLU A 118 4.92 29.85 14.56
CA GLU A 118 5.91 30.02 13.50
C GLU A 118 5.28 29.74 12.13
N GLU A 119 5.64 30.58 11.16
CA GLU A 119 5.36 30.38 9.73
C GLU A 119 6.69 30.05 9.03
N PRO A 120 6.79 28.92 8.31
CA PRO A 120 8.00 28.56 7.58
C PRO A 120 8.15 29.42 6.33
N GLU A 121 9.37 29.82 6.03
CA GLU A 121 9.72 30.61 4.84
C GLU A 121 10.95 30.02 4.16
N LEU A 122 10.98 30.08 2.83
CA LEU A 122 12.12 29.62 2.05
C LEU A 122 13.13 30.76 1.88
N SER A 123 14.42 30.47 2.03
CA SER A 123 15.49 31.43 1.72
C SER A 123 15.49 31.82 0.24
N GLU A 124 16.04 33.00 -0.08
CA GLU A 124 16.12 33.52 -1.46
C GLU A 124 16.83 32.57 -2.45
N ASP A 125 17.79 31.77 -1.97
CA ASP A 125 18.49 30.76 -2.76
C ASP A 125 17.71 29.44 -2.94
N GLY A 126 16.55 29.29 -2.29
CA GLY A 126 15.71 28.10 -2.31
C GLY A 126 16.26 26.91 -1.52
N ARG A 127 17.35 27.06 -0.76
CA ARG A 127 18.09 25.92 -0.15
C ARG A 127 17.85 25.72 1.34
N THR A 128 17.12 26.60 2.01
CA THR A 128 16.94 26.58 3.47
C THR A 128 15.51 26.97 3.85
N VAL A 129 14.88 26.19 4.73
CA VAL A 129 13.65 26.61 5.43
C VAL A 129 14.05 27.35 6.69
N LYS A 130 13.56 28.57 6.85
CA LYS A 130 13.64 29.39 8.05
C LYS A 130 12.25 29.45 8.69
N PHE A 131 12.19 29.86 9.96
CA PHE A 131 10.93 30.01 10.69
C PHE A 131 10.79 31.46 11.16
N ARG A 132 9.76 32.17 10.71
CA ARG A 132 9.41 33.51 11.19
C ARG A 132 8.45 33.38 12.35
N VAL A 133 8.71 34.07 13.46
CA VAL A 133 7.82 34.09 14.62
C VAL A 133 6.69 35.09 14.35
N VAL A 134 5.45 34.61 14.42
CA VAL A 134 4.26 35.41 14.07
C VAL A 134 3.35 35.69 15.25
N ASP A 135 3.42 34.86 16.29
CA ASP A 135 2.77 35.11 17.57
C ASP A 135 3.48 34.32 18.68
N SER A 136 3.17 34.62 19.94
CA SER A 136 3.57 33.77 21.06
C SER A 136 2.56 33.89 22.20
N ALA A 137 2.43 32.86 23.01
CA ALA A 137 1.60 32.88 24.20
C ALA A 137 2.39 32.40 25.42
N LEU A 138 2.12 33.02 26.55
CA LEU A 138 2.70 32.64 27.84
C LEU A 138 1.58 32.11 28.73
N PHE A 139 1.87 31.05 29.48
CA PHE A 139 0.96 30.44 30.43
C PHE A 139 1.66 30.20 31.77
N ASP A 140 0.88 30.15 32.85
CA ASP A 140 1.37 29.71 34.16
C ASP A 140 1.49 28.18 34.24
N ALA A 141 2.05 27.67 35.34
CA ALA A 141 2.16 26.24 35.60
C ALA A 141 0.81 25.48 35.66
N SER A 142 -0.33 26.18 35.73
CA SER A 142 -1.68 25.62 35.66
C SER A 142 -2.33 25.71 34.27
N GLY A 143 -1.58 26.15 33.25
CA GLY A 143 -2.06 26.26 31.87
C GLY A 143 -3.03 27.43 31.62
N ARG A 144 -3.16 28.36 32.56
CA ARG A 144 -3.93 29.60 32.35
C ARG A 144 -3.03 30.68 31.77
N LYS A 145 -3.61 31.67 31.08
CA LYS A 145 -2.91 32.91 30.72
C LYS A 145 -2.98 33.86 31.93
N PRO A 146 -1.92 34.01 32.76
CA PRO A 146 -1.95 34.94 33.88
C PRO A 146 -1.87 36.39 33.38
N PHE A 147 -2.14 37.33 34.28
CA PHE A 147 -1.94 38.75 34.04
C PHE A 147 -0.44 39.09 34.13
N PHE A 148 0.28 38.96 33.02
CA PHE A 148 1.72 39.23 32.95
C PHE A 148 2.04 40.73 33.10
N SER A 149 3.18 41.04 33.73
CA SER A 149 3.79 42.35 33.55
C SER A 149 4.36 42.48 32.13
N ASN A 150 4.32 43.68 31.56
CA ASN A 150 4.93 43.99 30.26
C ASN A 150 6.43 43.61 30.18
N ARG A 151 7.12 43.41 31.32
CA ARG A 151 8.56 43.09 31.39
C ARG A 151 8.88 41.66 30.95
N ILE A 152 8.09 40.67 31.36
CA ILE A 152 8.31 39.26 30.94
C ILE A 152 7.96 39.08 29.46
N TRP A 153 6.86 39.71 29.04
CA TRP A 153 6.45 39.73 27.62
C TRP A 153 7.48 40.44 26.73
N GLY A 154 8.03 41.58 27.18
CA GLY A 154 9.15 42.25 26.51
C GLY A 154 10.39 41.36 26.41
N LEU A 155 10.79 40.69 27.50
CA LEU A 155 11.93 39.76 27.49
C LEU A 155 11.76 38.64 26.44
N VAL A 156 10.57 38.07 26.32
CA VAL A 156 10.27 37.02 25.33
C VAL A 156 10.37 37.57 23.90
N LYS A 157 9.81 38.75 23.64
CA LYS A 157 9.94 39.40 22.32
C LYS A 157 11.38 39.76 21.97
N ASP A 158 12.11 40.36 22.91
CA ASP A 158 13.44 40.91 22.66
C ASP A 158 14.54 39.82 22.62
N GLN A 159 14.34 38.70 23.32
CA GLN A 159 15.37 37.66 23.48
C GLN A 159 14.97 36.28 22.94
N ALA A 160 13.70 35.86 23.05
CA ALA A 160 13.28 34.55 22.55
C ALA A 160 12.95 34.57 21.06
N HIS A 161 12.14 35.52 20.58
CA HIS A 161 11.73 35.55 19.16
C HIS A 161 12.95 35.51 18.21
N PRO A 162 13.98 36.39 18.37
CA PRO A 162 15.13 36.36 17.46
C PRO A 162 15.96 35.08 17.55
N ARG A 163 15.86 34.30 18.64
CA ARG A 163 16.55 33.01 18.80
C ARG A 163 15.80 31.88 18.13
N PHE A 164 14.47 31.86 18.21
CA PHE A 164 13.65 30.93 17.44
C PHE A 164 13.83 31.15 15.93
N GLU A 165 13.90 32.42 15.49
CA GLU A 165 14.14 32.77 14.08
C GLU A 165 15.56 32.43 13.56
N THR A 166 16.50 32.01 14.42
CA THR A 166 17.79 31.45 13.97
C THR A 166 17.73 29.96 13.61
N VAL A 167 16.65 29.26 13.94
CA VAL A 167 16.51 27.83 13.63
C VAL A 167 16.28 27.68 12.13
N GLU A 168 17.10 26.85 11.49
CA GLU A 168 17.02 26.58 10.05
C GLU A 168 17.04 25.08 9.72
N ILE A 169 16.36 24.69 8.64
CA ILE A 169 16.47 23.35 8.04
C ILE A 169 17.09 23.50 6.65
N ARG A 170 18.33 23.06 6.51
CA ARG A 170 19.07 23.11 5.24
C ARG A 170 18.61 21.99 4.30
N LEU A 171 17.83 22.36 3.29
CA LEU A 171 17.42 21.49 2.19
C LEU A 171 18.54 21.27 1.17
N GLY A 172 19.53 22.18 1.12
CA GLY A 172 20.61 22.16 0.11
C GLY A 172 21.34 20.83 -0.01
N ARG A 173 21.59 20.13 1.11
CA ARG A 173 22.20 18.78 1.11
C ARG A 173 21.30 17.74 0.44
N ALA A 174 20.01 17.74 0.76
CA ALA A 174 19.05 16.83 0.14
C ALA A 174 18.89 17.10 -1.37
N MET A 175 19.01 18.37 -1.81
CA MET A 175 19.04 18.70 -3.25
C MET A 175 20.28 18.13 -3.95
N ASP A 176 21.44 18.17 -3.29
CA ASP A 176 22.69 17.69 -3.87
C ASP A 176 22.71 16.15 -3.93
N GLU A 177 22.25 15.48 -2.86
CA GLU A 177 22.00 14.03 -2.85
C GLU A 177 20.98 13.61 -3.94
N LEU A 178 19.88 14.37 -4.12
CA LEU A 178 18.92 14.13 -5.20
C LEU A 178 19.55 14.28 -6.60
N ARG A 179 20.48 15.22 -6.81
CA ARG A 179 21.15 15.39 -8.12
C ARG A 179 22.08 14.24 -8.47
N GLU A 180 22.73 13.64 -7.48
CA GLU A 180 23.55 12.42 -7.68
C GLU A 180 22.67 11.19 -7.94
N VAL A 181 21.51 11.12 -7.28
CA VAL A 181 20.67 9.92 -7.21
C VAL A 181 19.61 9.84 -8.32
N LEU A 182 18.99 10.96 -8.72
CA LEU A 182 17.93 10.99 -9.76
C LEU A 182 18.34 10.36 -11.12
N PRO A 183 19.55 10.59 -11.67
CA PRO A 183 19.97 9.96 -12.93
C PRO A 183 19.91 8.42 -12.92
N LEU A 184 20.02 7.80 -11.74
CA LEU A 184 19.98 6.33 -11.59
C LEU A 184 18.59 5.73 -11.77
N TYR A 185 17.54 6.55 -11.84
CA TYR A 185 16.14 6.16 -12.02
C TYR A 185 15.54 6.63 -13.36
N LEU A 186 16.34 7.23 -14.23
CA LEU A 186 15.90 7.83 -15.51
C LEU A 186 16.53 7.13 -16.73
N PRO A 187 16.40 5.79 -16.88
CA PRO A 187 17.14 5.02 -17.88
C PRO A 187 16.73 5.29 -19.34
N ARG A 188 15.59 5.98 -19.56
CA ARG A 188 15.01 6.23 -20.89
C ARG A 188 15.31 7.62 -21.46
N GLN A 189 16.04 8.48 -20.74
CA GLN A 189 16.29 9.87 -21.14
C GLN A 189 17.70 10.07 -21.68
N GLU A 190 17.83 10.95 -22.67
CA GLU A 190 19.14 11.42 -23.14
C GLU A 190 19.83 12.26 -22.07
N ARG A 191 21.16 12.16 -22.01
CA ARG A 191 21.99 12.83 -20.99
C ARG A 191 21.71 14.34 -20.88
N GLU A 192 21.53 15.03 -22.02
CA GLU A 192 21.21 16.46 -22.06
C GLU A 192 19.82 16.81 -21.52
N GLN A 193 18.87 15.87 -21.51
CA GLN A 193 17.56 16.06 -20.91
C GLN A 193 17.65 15.91 -19.38
N ILE A 194 18.39 14.91 -18.90
CA ILE A 194 18.68 14.72 -17.47
C ILE A 194 19.42 15.94 -16.92
N GLU A 195 20.48 16.41 -17.58
CA GLU A 195 21.25 17.57 -17.14
C GLU A 195 20.40 18.86 -17.08
N ARG A 196 19.50 19.10 -18.06
CA ARG A 196 18.53 20.20 -18.01
C ARG A 196 17.52 20.06 -16.87
N MET A 197 16.97 18.86 -16.65
CA MET A 197 16.04 18.58 -15.57
C MET A 197 16.70 18.84 -14.19
N LEU A 198 17.93 18.36 -13.99
CA LEU A 198 18.71 18.59 -12.76
C LEU A 198 19.09 20.06 -12.54
N ALA A 199 19.35 20.82 -13.61
CA ALA A 199 19.62 22.25 -13.56
C ALA A 199 18.38 23.06 -13.15
N SER A 200 17.18 22.61 -13.53
CA SER A 200 15.92 23.26 -13.19
C SER A 200 15.45 23.03 -11.73
N LEU A 201 16.07 22.06 -11.04
CA LEU A 201 15.64 21.54 -9.74
C LEU A 201 15.79 22.58 -8.61
N ARG A 202 14.66 23.00 -8.03
CA ARG A 202 14.53 24.08 -7.04
C ARG A 202 13.37 23.81 -6.07
N PHE A 203 13.38 24.38 -4.88
CA PHE A 203 12.15 24.51 -4.08
C PHE A 203 11.42 25.81 -4.47
N GLU A 204 10.10 25.74 -4.70
CA GLU A 204 9.29 26.91 -5.12
C GLU A 204 8.48 27.53 -3.99
N ALA A 205 8.05 26.73 -3.02
CA ALA A 205 7.18 27.16 -1.93
C ALA A 205 7.35 26.25 -0.71
N VAL A 206 7.08 26.81 0.47
CA VAL A 206 6.96 26.07 1.72
C VAL A 206 5.68 26.47 2.44
N ASP A 207 4.96 25.52 3.01
CA ASP A 207 3.66 25.74 3.66
C ASP A 207 3.41 24.76 4.82
N VAL A 208 2.48 25.08 5.72
CA VAL A 208 2.12 24.20 6.86
C VAL A 208 0.89 23.38 6.51
N VAL A 209 1.02 22.06 6.64
CA VAL A 209 -0.04 21.06 6.44
C VAL A 209 -0.27 20.28 7.75
N PRO A 210 -1.38 19.53 7.90
CA PRO A 210 -1.62 18.72 9.11
C PRO A 210 -0.50 17.75 9.47
N GLN A 211 0.31 17.33 8.49
CA GLN A 211 1.44 16.41 8.64
C GLN A 211 2.77 17.09 9.01
N GLY A 212 2.85 18.43 9.08
CA GLY A 212 4.08 19.18 9.34
C GLY A 212 4.29 20.33 8.36
N VAL A 213 5.53 20.53 7.93
CA VAL A 213 5.90 21.53 6.91
C VAL A 213 6.09 20.83 5.56
N ARG A 214 5.36 21.26 4.54
CA ARG A 214 5.51 20.81 3.17
C ARG A 214 6.43 21.78 2.41
N ALA A 215 7.52 21.29 1.85
CA ALA A 215 8.37 22.01 0.91
C ALA A 215 8.17 21.44 -0.50
N ASN A 216 7.76 22.28 -1.45
CA ASN A 216 7.43 21.86 -2.81
C ASN A 216 8.68 21.94 -3.70
N LEU A 217 9.30 20.80 -3.96
CA LEU A 217 10.39 20.65 -4.92
C LEU A 217 9.81 20.67 -6.34
N ALA A 218 10.40 21.44 -7.25
CA ALA A 218 9.97 21.54 -8.63
C ALA A 218 11.13 21.34 -9.61
N PHE A 219 10.83 20.74 -10.76
CA PHE A 219 11.74 20.62 -11.89
C PHE A 219 10.96 20.66 -13.21
N SER A 220 11.59 21.18 -14.26
CA SER A 220 11.08 21.16 -15.63
C SER A 220 11.38 19.82 -16.29
N VAL A 221 10.39 19.26 -16.98
CA VAL A 221 10.55 18.14 -17.91
C VAL A 221 10.14 18.60 -19.30
N PRO A 222 10.93 18.33 -20.36
CA PRO A 222 10.51 18.65 -21.72
C PRO A 222 9.28 17.81 -22.11
N LEU A 223 8.22 18.47 -22.56
CA LEU A 223 7.10 17.81 -23.22
C LEU A 223 7.57 17.40 -24.62
N VAL A 224 8.01 16.14 -24.73
CA VAL A 224 8.03 15.46 -26.01
C VAL A 224 6.57 15.18 -26.39
N GLU A 225 6.08 15.80 -27.46
CA GLU A 225 4.80 15.40 -28.06
C GLU A 225 4.94 13.96 -28.55
N GLN A 226 4.47 13.00 -27.74
CA GLN A 226 4.28 11.64 -28.21
C GLN A 226 3.06 11.66 -29.14
N PRO A 227 3.19 11.20 -30.40
CA PRO A 227 2.03 11.09 -31.28
C PRO A 227 0.99 10.18 -30.62
N THR A 228 -0.29 10.54 -30.71
CA THR A 228 -1.39 9.76 -30.14
C THR A 228 -1.21 8.30 -30.55
N PRO A 229 -0.97 7.36 -29.61
CA PRO A 229 -0.67 5.98 -29.99
C PRO A 229 -1.81 5.41 -30.81
N ALA A 230 -1.48 4.78 -31.94
CA ALA A 230 -2.40 3.83 -32.54
C ALA A 230 -2.67 2.72 -31.50
N PRO A 231 -3.86 2.10 -31.48
CA PRO A 231 -4.13 1.01 -30.55
C PRO A 231 -3.04 -0.06 -30.68
N GLU A 232 -2.29 -0.29 -29.60
CA GLU A 232 -1.20 -1.26 -29.64
C GLU A 232 -1.75 -2.66 -29.95
N PRO A 233 -1.01 -3.47 -30.72
CA PRO A 233 -1.39 -4.85 -30.96
C PRO A 233 -1.45 -5.62 -29.63
N THR A 234 -2.30 -6.65 -29.56
CA THR A 234 -2.30 -7.57 -28.42
C THR A 234 -0.91 -8.13 -28.19
N LEU A 235 -0.43 -8.10 -26.94
CA LEU A 235 0.91 -8.55 -26.55
C LEU A 235 1.23 -9.94 -27.14
N THR A 236 2.42 -10.06 -27.73
CA THR A 236 2.99 -11.37 -28.12
C THR A 236 3.21 -12.25 -26.88
N PRO A 237 3.33 -13.59 -27.02
CA PRO A 237 3.64 -14.48 -25.91
C PRO A 237 4.90 -14.05 -25.12
N GLU A 238 5.94 -13.60 -25.82
CA GLU A 238 7.21 -13.14 -25.25
C GLU A 238 7.08 -11.78 -24.53
N GLU A 239 6.11 -10.95 -24.93
CA GLU A 239 5.76 -9.71 -24.23
C GLU A 239 4.91 -10.02 -22.99
N LEU A 240 3.92 -10.90 -23.10
CA LEU A 240 3.09 -11.34 -21.98
C LEU A 240 3.94 -12.02 -20.88
N GLU A 241 4.96 -12.79 -21.24
CA GLU A 241 5.92 -13.34 -20.29
C GLU A 241 6.79 -12.27 -19.60
N ARG A 242 7.30 -11.28 -20.37
CA ARG A 242 8.06 -10.16 -19.80
C ARG A 242 7.19 -9.35 -18.85
N TRP A 243 5.95 -9.11 -19.26
CA TRP A 243 4.92 -8.44 -18.50
C TRP A 243 4.63 -9.18 -17.18
N GLN A 244 4.41 -10.49 -17.25
CA GLN A 244 4.18 -11.31 -16.07
C GLN A 244 5.36 -11.27 -15.09
N ARG A 245 6.60 -11.34 -15.58
CA ARG A 245 7.81 -11.24 -14.74
C ARG A 245 7.94 -9.90 -14.02
N ALA A 246 7.54 -8.79 -14.65
CA ALA A 246 7.54 -7.48 -13.99
C ALA A 246 6.54 -7.42 -12.82
N LEU A 247 5.33 -7.98 -13.01
CA LEU A 247 4.33 -8.06 -11.95
C LEU A 247 4.70 -9.05 -10.83
N ASP A 248 5.44 -10.11 -11.15
CA ASP A 248 6.01 -11.03 -10.15
C ASP A 248 7.07 -10.32 -9.29
N GLN A 249 7.97 -9.55 -9.90
CA GLN A 249 8.95 -8.73 -9.18
C GLN A 249 8.28 -7.66 -8.31
N TRP A 250 7.18 -7.06 -8.76
CA TRP A 250 6.40 -6.12 -7.96
C TRP A 250 5.72 -6.77 -6.74
N ASP A 251 5.09 -7.94 -6.89
CA ASP A 251 4.53 -8.68 -5.75
C ASP A 251 5.63 -9.14 -4.77
N ALA A 252 6.79 -9.56 -5.29
CA ALA A 252 7.95 -9.87 -4.46
C ALA A 252 8.40 -8.64 -3.64
N PHE A 253 8.59 -7.48 -4.30
CA PHE A 253 8.93 -6.21 -3.65
C PHE A 253 7.93 -5.81 -2.56
N LEU A 254 6.63 -5.88 -2.87
CA LEU A 254 5.57 -5.50 -1.92
C LEU A 254 5.53 -6.46 -0.73
N THR A 255 5.65 -7.77 -0.98
CA THR A 255 5.72 -8.80 0.07
C THR A 255 6.94 -8.57 0.96
N TYR A 256 8.13 -8.39 0.37
CA TYR A 256 9.37 -8.12 1.09
C TYR A 256 9.25 -6.86 1.97
N THR A 257 8.81 -5.75 1.37
CA THR A 257 8.66 -4.46 2.06
C THR A 257 7.72 -4.60 3.26
N ILE A 258 6.54 -5.19 3.06
CA ILE A 258 5.54 -5.31 4.13
C ILE A 258 6.02 -6.24 5.25
N LYS A 259 6.68 -7.36 4.92
CA LYS A 259 7.31 -8.24 5.90
C LYS A 259 8.37 -7.52 6.72
N PHE A 260 9.32 -6.84 6.07
CA PHE A 260 10.36 -6.09 6.75
C PHE A 260 9.75 -5.03 7.69
N VAL A 261 8.78 -4.25 7.20
CA VAL A 261 8.11 -3.21 8.00
C VAL A 261 7.41 -3.79 9.23
N TRP A 262 6.78 -4.95 9.10
CA TRP A 262 6.12 -5.62 10.22
C TRP A 262 7.11 -6.10 11.28
N ALA A 263 8.21 -6.73 10.85
CA ALA A 263 9.26 -7.24 11.73
C ALA A 263 10.05 -6.11 12.43
N ASP A 264 10.41 -5.06 11.70
CA ASP A 264 11.23 -3.92 12.18
C ASP A 264 10.47 -2.99 13.12
N SER A 265 9.17 -2.73 12.84
CA SER A 265 8.38 -1.81 13.67
C SER A 265 7.92 -2.41 15.00
N LEU A 266 7.65 -3.72 15.06
CA LEU A 266 7.04 -4.42 16.21
C LEU A 266 5.68 -3.85 16.68
N ILE A 267 5.06 -2.93 15.92
CA ILE A 267 3.77 -2.30 16.27
C ILE A 267 2.62 -3.24 15.88
N ARG A 268 2.13 -4.00 16.86
CA ARG A 268 1.09 -5.03 16.66
C ARG A 268 -0.20 -4.48 16.02
N ASP A 269 -0.62 -3.27 16.39
CA ASP A 269 -1.84 -2.63 15.88
C ASP A 269 -1.81 -2.42 14.35
N LEU A 270 -0.61 -2.31 13.77
CA LEU A 270 -0.41 -2.09 12.34
C LEU A 270 -0.36 -3.38 11.52
N ARG A 271 -0.48 -4.56 12.15
CA ARG A 271 -0.60 -5.86 11.46
C ARG A 271 -1.71 -5.84 10.41
N GLN A 272 -2.93 -5.45 10.79
CA GLN A 272 -4.08 -5.50 9.89
C GLN A 272 -3.98 -4.46 8.76
N PRO A 273 -3.62 -3.18 9.01
CA PRO A 273 -3.31 -2.23 7.94
C PRO A 273 -2.26 -2.74 6.93
N LEU A 274 -1.18 -3.38 7.40
CA LEU A 274 -0.16 -3.97 6.53
C LEU A 274 -0.67 -5.17 5.73
N ALA A 275 -1.48 -6.03 6.35
CA ALA A 275 -2.17 -7.15 5.68
C ALA A 275 -3.15 -6.66 4.60
N ASP A 276 -3.95 -5.62 4.89
CA ASP A 276 -4.87 -4.99 3.94
C ASP A 276 -4.13 -4.45 2.71
N VAL A 277 -2.98 -3.75 2.89
CA VAL A 277 -2.15 -3.26 1.77
C VAL A 277 -1.67 -4.42 0.88
N LEU A 278 -1.17 -5.52 1.48
CA LEU A 278 -0.66 -6.66 0.72
C LEU A 278 -1.78 -7.37 -0.06
N LEU A 279 -2.92 -7.64 0.60
CA LEU A 279 -4.03 -8.34 -0.03
C LEU A 279 -4.66 -7.50 -1.15
N GLU A 280 -5.02 -6.25 -0.88
CA GLU A 280 -5.58 -5.35 -1.91
C GLU A 280 -4.59 -5.17 -3.07
N GLY A 281 -3.29 -5.02 -2.79
CA GLY A 281 -2.25 -4.95 -3.82
C GLY A 281 -2.17 -6.21 -4.70
N ARG A 282 -2.38 -7.40 -4.13
CA ARG A 282 -2.42 -8.66 -4.90
C ARG A 282 -3.71 -8.83 -5.71
N TYR A 283 -4.85 -8.31 -5.25
CA TYR A 283 -6.07 -8.26 -6.08
C TYR A 283 -5.97 -7.22 -7.21
N ASP A 284 -5.36 -6.07 -6.96
CA ASP A 284 -5.03 -5.08 -7.99
C ASP A 284 -4.17 -5.70 -9.13
N LEU A 285 -3.22 -6.58 -8.78
CA LEU A 285 -2.42 -7.32 -9.77
C LEU A 285 -3.23 -8.33 -10.58
N LEU A 286 -4.31 -8.91 -10.03
CA LEU A 286 -5.21 -9.77 -10.82
C LEU A 286 -6.02 -8.94 -11.83
N GLU A 287 -6.46 -7.74 -11.46
CA GLU A 287 -7.17 -6.85 -12.39
C GLU A 287 -6.25 -6.39 -13.53
N ALA A 288 -4.98 -6.07 -13.23
CA ALA A 288 -3.98 -5.72 -14.24
C ALA A 288 -3.50 -6.89 -15.13
N LEU A 289 -3.77 -8.14 -14.72
CA LEU A 289 -3.53 -9.36 -15.51
C LEU A 289 -4.77 -9.83 -16.27
N ALA A 290 -5.93 -9.22 -16.06
CA ALA A 290 -7.14 -9.58 -16.79
C ALA A 290 -7.00 -9.19 -18.27
N PRO A 291 -7.48 -10.02 -19.22
CA PRO A 291 -7.48 -9.66 -20.64
C PRO A 291 -8.21 -8.35 -20.89
N SER A 292 -7.51 -7.38 -21.47
CA SER A 292 -8.03 -6.06 -21.83
C SER A 292 -8.40 -5.98 -23.31
N GLU A 293 -9.36 -5.11 -23.64
CA GLU A 293 -9.70 -4.80 -25.03
C GLU A 293 -8.67 -3.81 -25.63
N PRO A 294 -8.40 -3.84 -26.95
CA PRO A 294 -7.50 -2.88 -27.59
C PRO A 294 -7.94 -1.42 -27.33
N GLY A 295 -7.03 -0.61 -26.79
CA GLY A 295 -7.31 0.78 -26.40
C GLY A 295 -7.88 0.94 -24.97
N ALA A 296 -7.97 -0.12 -24.18
CA ALA A 296 -8.17 0.02 -22.74
C ALA A 296 -6.99 0.79 -22.10
N PRO A 297 -7.23 1.60 -21.04
CA PRO A 297 -6.15 2.28 -20.32
C PRO A 297 -5.15 1.28 -19.74
N ASP A 298 -3.86 1.61 -19.84
CA ASP A 298 -2.78 0.86 -19.19
C ASP A 298 -3.05 0.80 -17.67
N PRO A 299 -3.25 -0.40 -17.07
CA PRO A 299 -3.54 -0.52 -15.64
C PRO A 299 -2.32 -0.24 -14.75
N VAL A 300 -1.12 -0.19 -15.33
CA VAL A 300 0.18 -0.33 -14.64
C VAL A 300 0.61 0.92 -13.88
N PRO A 301 0.55 2.15 -14.44
CA PRO A 301 0.82 3.36 -13.65
C PRO A 301 -0.10 3.44 -12.42
N GLY A 302 -1.33 2.94 -12.55
CA GLY A 302 -2.29 2.87 -11.46
C GLY A 302 -1.93 1.87 -10.35
N LEU A 303 -1.17 0.80 -10.62
CA LEU A 303 -0.81 -0.21 -9.60
C LEU A 303 0.06 0.37 -8.49
N PHE A 304 1.12 1.11 -8.87
CA PHE A 304 2.00 1.76 -7.92
C PHE A 304 1.25 2.80 -7.09
N LEU A 305 0.49 3.67 -7.77
CA LEU A 305 -0.29 4.74 -7.14
C LEU A 305 -1.27 4.19 -6.10
N ARG A 306 -2.14 3.24 -6.47
CA ARG A 306 -3.11 2.63 -5.53
C ARG A 306 -2.45 1.90 -4.36
N THR A 307 -1.30 1.27 -4.59
CA THR A 307 -0.55 0.61 -3.50
C THR A 307 0.06 1.65 -2.56
N TRP A 308 0.66 2.72 -3.09
CA TRP A 308 1.31 3.77 -2.31
C TRP A 308 0.31 4.62 -1.51
N GLU A 309 -0.85 4.93 -2.09
CA GLU A 309 -1.95 5.61 -1.39
C GLU A 309 -2.37 4.88 -0.10
N ARG A 310 -2.37 3.54 -0.11
CA ARG A 310 -2.68 2.71 1.07
C ARG A 310 -1.47 2.54 2.00
N LEU A 311 -0.26 2.37 1.46
CA LEU A 311 0.94 2.06 2.23
C LEU A 311 1.55 3.28 2.94
N ALA A 312 1.64 4.44 2.26
CA ALA A 312 2.32 5.61 2.77
C ALA A 312 1.74 6.16 4.10
N PRO A 313 0.42 6.18 4.34
CA PRO A 313 -0.15 6.53 5.65
C PRO A 313 0.33 5.60 6.77
N VAL A 314 0.37 4.28 6.53
CA VAL A 314 0.83 3.28 7.51
C VAL A 314 2.30 3.48 7.84
N LEU A 315 3.14 3.71 6.83
CA LEU A 315 4.57 4.00 7.01
C LEU A 315 4.81 5.32 7.78
N ARG A 316 4.01 6.36 7.53
CA ARG A 316 4.10 7.63 8.28
C ARG A 316 3.74 7.42 9.76
N GLU A 317 2.75 6.58 10.07
CA GLU A 317 2.41 6.24 11.46
C GLU A 317 3.53 5.49 12.17
N ILE A 318 4.24 4.58 11.47
CA ILE A 318 5.43 3.91 11.99
C ILE A 318 6.54 4.93 12.25
N ALA A 319 6.85 5.80 11.26
CA ALA A 319 7.90 6.80 11.37
C ALA A 319 7.70 7.75 12.58
N ILE A 320 6.45 8.10 12.90
CA ILE A 320 6.09 8.92 14.08
C ILE A 320 6.34 8.18 15.41
N ARG A 321 6.16 6.85 15.43
CA ARG A 321 6.32 6.01 16.62
C ARG A 321 7.79 5.58 16.85
N GLN A 322 8.61 5.56 15.79
CA GLN A 322 10.06 5.28 15.85
C GLN A 322 10.89 6.47 16.40
N LYS A 323 12.17 6.24 16.69
CA LYS A 323 13.10 7.26 17.23
C LYS A 323 14.45 7.26 16.52
N GLY A 324 15.11 8.42 16.48
CA GLY A 324 16.48 8.55 15.98
C GLY A 324 16.63 8.10 14.52
N GLN A 325 17.66 7.30 14.24
CA GLN A 325 17.98 6.83 12.89
C GLN A 325 16.85 6.01 12.24
N GLU A 326 16.08 5.26 13.03
CA GLU A 326 14.95 4.46 12.55
C GLU A 326 13.86 5.35 11.95
N ALA A 327 13.44 6.39 12.67
CA ALA A 327 12.45 7.34 12.16
C ALA A 327 12.94 8.03 10.87
N LEU A 328 14.22 8.40 10.80
CA LEU A 328 14.82 8.99 9.60
C LEU A 328 14.82 8.00 8.41
N ARG A 329 15.14 6.72 8.64
CA ARG A 329 15.13 5.67 7.60
C ARG A 329 13.76 5.53 6.94
N TYR A 330 12.70 5.45 7.75
CA TYR A 330 11.32 5.43 7.26
C TYR A 330 10.96 6.72 6.50
N LEU A 331 11.33 7.90 7.00
CA LEU A 331 11.05 9.17 6.32
C LEU A 331 11.75 9.30 4.97
N SER A 332 13.01 8.84 4.86
CA SER A 332 13.73 8.77 3.58
C SER A 332 13.04 7.82 2.58
N PHE A 333 12.59 6.64 3.03
CA PHE A 333 11.84 5.70 2.19
C PHE A 333 10.50 6.28 1.71
N ILE A 334 9.74 6.92 2.61
CA ILE A 334 8.47 7.59 2.29
C ILE A 334 8.69 8.71 1.27
N SER A 335 9.73 9.53 1.46
CA SER A 335 10.04 10.64 0.55
C SER A 335 10.45 10.16 -0.85
N ALA A 336 11.15 9.02 -0.95
CA ALA A 336 11.47 8.39 -2.22
C ALA A 336 10.23 7.86 -2.95
N GLY A 337 9.29 7.22 -2.24
CA GLY A 337 8.03 6.77 -2.83
C GLY A 337 7.08 7.91 -3.22
N ASP A 338 6.98 8.97 -2.40
CA ASP A 338 6.22 10.18 -2.74
C ASP A 338 6.80 10.89 -4.00
N ALA A 339 8.12 10.84 -4.20
CA ALA A 339 8.75 11.32 -5.44
C ALA A 339 8.38 10.47 -6.66
N LEU A 340 8.35 9.14 -6.52
CA LEU A 340 7.89 8.24 -7.59
C LEU A 340 6.42 8.47 -7.97
N VAL A 341 5.54 8.75 -6.99
CA VAL A 341 4.14 9.15 -7.26
C VAL A 341 4.08 10.40 -8.13
N ALA A 342 4.73 11.48 -7.70
CA ALA A 342 4.71 12.75 -8.43
C ALA A 342 5.32 12.64 -9.84
N MET A 343 6.29 11.74 -10.03
CA MET A 343 6.84 11.41 -11.35
C MET A 343 5.87 10.60 -12.24
N GLN A 344 5.10 9.66 -11.68
CA GLN A 344 4.06 8.93 -12.41
C GLN A 344 2.90 9.84 -12.82
N GLU A 345 2.40 10.70 -11.91
CA GLU A 345 1.35 11.70 -12.21
C GLU A 345 1.79 12.73 -13.26
N ALA A 346 3.10 12.99 -13.36
CA ALA A 346 3.64 13.83 -14.41
C ALA A 346 3.60 13.18 -15.81
N GLY A 347 3.44 11.85 -15.90
CA GLY A 347 3.11 11.11 -17.11
C GLY A 347 4.33 10.63 -17.94
N PRO A 348 4.09 9.93 -19.06
CA PRO A 348 5.13 9.21 -19.82
C PRO A 348 6.31 10.07 -20.29
N ALA A 349 6.11 11.38 -20.47
CA ALA A 349 7.16 12.33 -20.85
C ALA A 349 8.31 12.43 -19.82
N VAL A 350 8.07 12.06 -18.55
CA VAL A 350 9.13 12.01 -17.52
C VAL A 350 10.00 10.75 -17.64
N GLY A 351 9.61 9.75 -18.45
CA GLY A 351 10.44 8.58 -18.74
C GLY A 351 10.78 7.68 -17.54
N VAL A 352 10.12 7.89 -16.39
CA VAL A 352 10.31 7.11 -15.16
C VAL A 352 9.58 5.79 -15.29
N ASP A 353 10.36 4.77 -15.58
CA ASP A 353 9.94 3.38 -15.58
C ASP A 353 10.26 2.76 -14.20
N ILE A 354 9.32 2.03 -13.60
CA ILE A 354 9.53 1.35 -12.32
C ILE A 354 10.35 0.09 -12.58
N SER A 355 11.63 0.30 -12.81
CA SER A 355 12.60 -0.76 -13.09
C SER A 355 12.87 -1.63 -11.88
N ALA A 356 13.24 -2.89 -12.12
CA ALA A 356 13.69 -3.83 -11.09
C ALA A 356 14.80 -3.22 -10.21
N ASP A 357 15.80 -2.57 -10.80
CA ASP A 357 16.88 -1.94 -10.01
C ASP A 357 16.41 -0.71 -9.24
N GLY A 358 15.39 0.00 -9.72
CA GLY A 358 14.71 1.05 -8.97
C GLY A 358 14.05 0.51 -7.69
N LEU A 359 13.28 -0.57 -7.80
CA LEU A 359 12.65 -1.24 -6.65
C LEU A 359 13.67 -1.80 -5.66
N ARG A 360 14.77 -2.41 -6.14
CA ARG A 360 15.88 -2.86 -5.27
C ARG A 360 16.54 -1.72 -4.51
N ARG A 361 16.79 -0.57 -5.16
CA ARG A 361 17.34 0.61 -4.48
C ARG A 361 16.37 1.15 -3.43
N LEU A 362 15.08 1.24 -3.75
CA LEU A 362 14.05 1.67 -2.82
C LEU A 362 13.97 0.76 -1.58
N ALA A 363 13.93 -0.56 -1.76
CA ALA A 363 13.96 -1.53 -0.66
C ALA A 363 15.24 -1.38 0.22
N ARG A 364 16.40 -1.13 -0.39
CA ARG A 364 17.67 -0.93 0.34
C ARG A 364 17.75 0.37 1.15
N ILE A 365 16.90 1.37 0.88
CA ILE A 365 16.76 2.53 1.80
C ILE A 365 16.17 2.06 3.12
N LEU A 366 15.18 1.17 3.07
CA LEU A 366 14.48 0.64 4.24
C LEU A 366 15.27 -0.47 4.94
N ALA A 367 15.95 -1.33 4.19
CA ALA A 367 16.67 -2.51 4.68
C ALA A 367 18.13 -2.54 4.18
N PRO A 368 19.00 -1.58 4.59
CA PRO A 368 20.34 -1.42 4.01
C PRO A 368 21.32 -2.55 4.35
N ALA A 369 21.05 -3.32 5.41
CA ALA A 369 21.91 -4.42 5.88
C ALA A 369 21.40 -5.82 5.46
N ASP A 370 20.26 -5.91 4.78
CA ASP A 370 19.70 -7.19 4.35
C ASP A 370 20.32 -7.63 3.00
N PRO A 371 20.95 -8.82 2.93
CA PRO A 371 21.56 -9.33 1.69
C PRO A 371 20.56 -9.98 0.72
N GLN A 372 19.28 -10.15 1.08
CA GLN A 372 18.28 -10.76 0.21
C GLN A 372 18.00 -9.92 -1.06
N ASP A 373 17.62 -10.57 -2.17
CA ASP A 373 17.06 -9.84 -3.32
C ASP A 373 15.56 -9.57 -3.05
N PRO A 374 15.14 -8.31 -2.83
CA PRO A 374 13.75 -7.98 -2.53
C PRO A 374 12.80 -8.28 -3.71
N LEU A 375 13.34 -8.63 -4.89
CA LEU A 375 12.57 -9.03 -6.07
C LEU A 375 12.52 -10.54 -6.31
N GLN A 376 13.05 -11.34 -5.38
CA GLN A 376 13.00 -12.80 -5.49
C GLN A 376 11.55 -13.30 -5.32
N PHE A 377 10.94 -13.71 -6.43
CA PHE A 377 9.61 -14.32 -6.42
C PHE A 377 9.69 -15.79 -6.01
N ASP A 378 9.22 -16.10 -4.80
CA ASP A 378 9.14 -17.47 -4.25
C ASP A 378 7.68 -17.92 -4.10
N THR A 379 7.42 -19.21 -4.22
CA THR A 379 6.10 -19.83 -3.99
C THR A 379 6.05 -20.74 -2.76
N ALA A 380 7.18 -20.95 -2.08
CA ALA A 380 7.25 -21.72 -0.83
C ALA A 380 6.43 -21.08 0.29
N VAL A 381 5.86 -21.91 1.18
CA VAL A 381 5.08 -21.43 2.33
C VAL A 381 5.99 -20.72 3.34
N ASP A 382 5.62 -19.48 3.65
CA ASP A 382 6.33 -18.58 4.55
C ASP A 382 5.53 -18.43 5.87
N PRO A 383 6.02 -19.00 6.99
CA PRO A 383 5.35 -18.89 8.29
C PRO A 383 5.25 -17.45 8.83
N GLU A 384 6.17 -16.58 8.45
CA GLU A 384 6.18 -15.18 8.86
C GLU A 384 5.05 -14.43 8.13
N LEU A 385 4.88 -14.66 6.83
CA LEU A 385 3.76 -14.15 6.04
C LEU A 385 2.40 -14.67 6.55
N ARG A 386 2.29 -15.95 6.91
CA ARG A 386 1.07 -16.49 7.54
C ARG A 386 0.75 -15.81 8.87
N THR A 387 1.77 -15.50 9.67
CA THR A 387 1.59 -14.81 10.96
C THR A 387 1.18 -13.35 10.78
N LEU A 388 1.76 -12.63 9.82
CA LEU A 388 1.34 -11.29 9.41
C LEU A 388 -0.15 -11.27 9.03
N LEU A 389 -0.60 -12.19 8.17
CA LEU A 389 -1.98 -12.23 7.70
C LEU A 389 -2.97 -12.77 8.75
N GLY A 390 -2.49 -13.49 9.77
CA GLY A 390 -3.29 -13.96 10.92
C GLY A 390 -3.65 -15.44 10.91
N PHE A 391 -3.16 -16.23 9.95
CA PHE A 391 -3.46 -17.67 9.82
C PHE A 391 -2.65 -18.58 10.77
N GLY A 392 -1.69 -18.03 11.51
CA GLY A 392 -0.84 -18.81 12.42
C GLY A 392 0.07 -19.82 11.69
N PRO A 393 0.32 -21.02 12.25
CA PRO A 393 1.25 -21.98 11.67
C PRO A 393 0.80 -22.48 10.28
N PRO A 394 1.72 -23.01 9.45
CA PRO A 394 1.38 -23.70 8.20
C PRO A 394 0.36 -24.82 8.39
N LEU A 395 -0.56 -24.96 7.44
CA LEU A 395 -1.43 -26.14 7.32
C LEU A 395 -0.59 -27.43 7.26
N PRO A 396 -1.13 -28.58 7.73
CA PRO A 396 -0.49 -29.88 7.53
C PRO A 396 -0.10 -30.10 6.06
N PRO A 397 1.09 -30.68 5.77
CA PRO A 397 1.55 -30.90 4.41
C PRO A 397 0.52 -31.64 3.55
N PRO A 398 0.36 -31.26 2.27
CA PRO A 398 -0.63 -31.87 1.39
C PRO A 398 -0.31 -33.33 1.07
N ASP A 399 -1.35 -34.16 0.92
CA ASP A 399 -1.23 -35.49 0.32
C ASP A 399 -1.08 -35.36 -1.20
N LEU A 400 0.16 -35.35 -1.68
CA LEU A 400 0.49 -35.29 -3.10
C LEU A 400 0.58 -36.68 -3.75
N SER A 401 0.14 -37.76 -3.09
CA SER A 401 0.25 -39.11 -3.66
C SER A 401 -0.45 -39.25 -5.01
N GLY A 402 -1.63 -38.63 -5.17
CA GLY A 402 -2.37 -38.64 -6.44
C GLY A 402 -1.77 -37.78 -7.58
N MET A 403 -0.69 -37.02 -7.34
CA MET A 403 -0.17 -36.04 -8.29
C MET A 403 0.50 -36.69 -9.52
N PRO A 404 0.23 -36.24 -10.76
CA PRO A 404 0.82 -36.83 -11.95
C PRO A 404 2.36 -36.74 -12.00
N PRO A 405 3.10 -37.74 -12.54
CA PRO A 405 4.56 -37.71 -12.58
C PRO A 405 5.16 -36.63 -13.50
N GLU A 406 4.45 -36.24 -14.56
CA GLU A 406 4.83 -35.09 -15.39
C GLU A 406 4.77 -33.80 -14.56
N GLU A 407 3.75 -33.68 -13.71
CA GLU A 407 3.55 -32.57 -12.78
C GLU A 407 4.61 -32.55 -11.66
N SER A 408 5.00 -33.70 -11.09
CA SER A 408 6.06 -33.70 -10.06
C SER A 408 7.43 -33.31 -10.61
N ARG A 409 7.73 -33.63 -11.88
CA ARG A 409 9.05 -33.37 -12.50
C ARG A 409 9.32 -31.91 -12.85
N TRP A 410 8.31 -31.10 -13.22
CA TRP A 410 8.58 -29.68 -13.51
C TRP A 410 8.86 -28.87 -12.24
N TRP A 411 8.13 -29.13 -11.15
CA TRP A 411 8.42 -28.51 -9.85
C TRP A 411 9.81 -28.84 -9.30
N GLN A 412 10.34 -30.04 -9.58
CA GLN A 412 11.71 -30.43 -9.22
C GLN A 412 12.80 -29.62 -9.95
N TRP A 413 12.47 -28.96 -11.07
CA TRP A 413 13.40 -28.10 -11.81
C TRP A 413 13.39 -26.65 -11.28
N PHE A 414 12.22 -26.14 -10.88
CA PHE A 414 12.05 -24.73 -10.49
C PHE A 414 11.99 -24.46 -8.98
N GLY A 415 11.86 -25.47 -8.13
CA GLY A 415 11.90 -25.34 -6.66
C GLY A 415 13.30 -25.56 -6.05
N PRO A 416 13.53 -25.15 -4.79
CA PRO A 416 14.74 -25.51 -4.05
C PRO A 416 14.86 -27.05 -3.94
N ARG A 417 16.08 -27.57 -4.12
CA ARG A 417 16.36 -29.02 -4.20
C ARG A 417 16.14 -29.76 -2.87
N ALA A 418 14.88 -30.06 -2.55
CA ALA A 418 14.55 -31.10 -1.59
C ALA A 418 14.75 -32.48 -2.26
N ALA A 419 15.78 -33.21 -1.84
CA ALA A 419 16.05 -34.55 -2.35
C ALA A 419 15.04 -35.56 -1.77
N TRP A 420 14.07 -35.98 -2.59
CA TRP A 420 13.15 -37.06 -2.26
C TRP A 420 13.51 -38.29 -3.08
N ALA A 421 13.65 -39.44 -2.41
CA ALA A 421 13.99 -40.71 -3.05
C ALA A 421 12.88 -41.13 -4.04
N SER A 422 13.29 -41.63 -5.21
CA SER A 422 12.38 -42.10 -6.25
C SER A 422 11.75 -43.44 -5.86
N GLY A 423 10.65 -43.39 -5.10
CA GLY A 423 9.66 -44.46 -5.06
C GLY A 423 8.74 -44.41 -6.31
N GLU A 424 8.05 -45.50 -6.60
CA GLU A 424 7.11 -45.58 -7.72
C GLU A 424 6.00 -44.52 -7.62
N ALA A 425 5.56 -44.03 -8.78
CA ALA A 425 4.43 -43.10 -8.86
C ALA A 425 3.17 -43.75 -8.26
N PRO A 426 2.48 -43.10 -7.30
CA PRO A 426 1.32 -43.74 -6.67
C PRO A 426 0.17 -43.90 -7.67
N PRO A 427 -0.67 -44.94 -7.52
CA PRO A 427 -1.72 -45.25 -8.47
C PRO A 427 -2.78 -44.13 -8.52
N ALA A 428 -3.26 -43.84 -9.73
CA ALA A 428 -4.29 -42.82 -10.00
C ALA A 428 -5.64 -43.04 -9.26
N SER A 429 -5.82 -44.19 -8.60
CA SER A 429 -6.99 -44.55 -7.80
C SER A 429 -7.35 -43.53 -6.71
N THR A 430 -6.36 -42.81 -6.15
CA THR A 430 -6.61 -41.83 -5.08
C THR A 430 -7.34 -40.57 -5.57
N LEU A 431 -7.19 -40.19 -6.85
CA LEU A 431 -7.94 -39.08 -7.45
C LEU A 431 -9.26 -39.51 -8.09
N GLU A 432 -9.35 -40.75 -8.61
CA GLU A 432 -10.58 -41.29 -9.21
C GLU A 432 -11.78 -41.25 -8.24
N GLN A 433 -11.56 -41.37 -6.92
CA GLN A 433 -12.64 -41.23 -5.91
C GLN A 433 -13.17 -39.79 -5.73
N TRP A 434 -12.45 -38.79 -6.25
CA TRP A 434 -12.78 -37.37 -6.14
C TRP A 434 -13.26 -36.75 -7.46
N LEU A 435 -13.59 -37.59 -8.45
CA LEU A 435 -14.33 -37.19 -9.64
C LEU A 435 -15.84 -37.21 -9.37
N ALA A 436 -16.50 -36.07 -9.59
CA ALA A 436 -17.95 -36.01 -9.68
C ALA A 436 -18.41 -36.59 -11.02
N THR A 437 -18.88 -37.84 -11.04
CA THR A 437 -19.59 -38.44 -12.19
C THR A 437 -21.04 -38.74 -11.81
N PRO A 438 -22.00 -38.68 -12.74
CA PRO A 438 -23.43 -38.87 -12.45
C PRO A 438 -23.74 -40.15 -11.67
N GLU A 439 -23.02 -41.23 -11.98
CA GLU A 439 -23.18 -42.57 -11.39
C GLU A 439 -22.67 -42.66 -9.95
N ARG A 440 -21.89 -41.68 -9.50
CA ARG A 440 -21.19 -41.67 -8.20
C ARG A 440 -21.60 -40.50 -7.29
N LEU A 441 -22.54 -39.66 -7.71
CA LEU A 441 -22.99 -38.49 -6.95
C LEU A 441 -23.49 -38.86 -5.54
N ALA A 442 -24.16 -40.02 -5.41
CA ALA A 442 -24.68 -40.54 -4.15
C ALA A 442 -23.58 -40.73 -3.07
N ASP A 443 -22.40 -41.22 -3.45
CA ASP A 443 -21.25 -41.41 -2.55
C ASP A 443 -20.37 -40.15 -2.46
N TYR A 444 -20.29 -39.39 -3.56
CA TYR A 444 -19.44 -38.22 -3.70
C TYR A 444 -19.91 -37.06 -2.84
N LEU A 445 -21.21 -36.72 -2.90
CA LEU A 445 -21.75 -35.53 -2.26
C LEU A 445 -21.68 -35.58 -0.73
N PRO A 446 -22.06 -36.67 -0.03
CA PRO A 446 -21.86 -36.78 1.41
C PRO A 446 -20.38 -36.71 1.82
N ARG A 447 -19.47 -37.25 0.99
CA ARG A 447 -18.03 -37.24 1.25
C ARG A 447 -17.44 -35.83 1.17
N VAL A 448 -17.78 -35.05 0.14
CA VAL A 448 -17.33 -33.65 0.03
C VAL A 448 -18.02 -32.76 1.07
N HIS A 449 -19.30 -32.99 1.36
CA HIS A 449 -20.01 -32.29 2.45
C HIS A 449 -19.29 -32.47 3.78
N LYS A 450 -18.98 -33.72 4.16
CA LYS A 450 -18.26 -34.05 5.39
C LYS A 450 -16.87 -33.40 5.42
N LEU A 451 -16.16 -33.38 4.30
CA LEU A 451 -14.85 -32.73 4.20
C LEU A 451 -14.92 -31.21 4.45
N LEU A 452 -15.92 -30.52 3.88
CA LEU A 452 -16.14 -29.10 4.10
C LEU A 452 -16.55 -28.80 5.55
N GLN A 453 -17.43 -29.62 6.13
CA GLN A 453 -17.80 -29.53 7.55
C GLN A 453 -16.57 -29.72 8.46
N GLN A 454 -15.79 -30.78 8.24
CA GLN A 454 -14.57 -31.04 9.02
C GLN A 454 -13.54 -29.90 8.90
N SER A 455 -13.39 -29.31 7.71
CA SER A 455 -12.52 -28.14 7.52
C SER A 455 -13.04 -26.92 8.26
N THR A 456 -14.37 -26.72 8.26
CA THR A 456 -15.06 -25.63 8.97
C THR A 456 -14.87 -25.74 10.48
N GLU A 457 -15.17 -26.89 11.09
CA GLU A 457 -15.05 -27.07 12.54
C GLU A 457 -13.58 -26.99 13.00
N ALA A 458 -12.62 -27.47 12.19
CA ALA A 458 -11.20 -27.33 12.48
C ALA A 458 -10.76 -25.85 12.49
N ALA A 459 -11.24 -25.04 11.54
CA ALA A 459 -10.95 -23.61 11.49
C ALA A 459 -11.64 -22.84 12.63
N LEU A 460 -12.90 -23.15 12.92
CA LEU A 460 -13.65 -22.54 14.03
C LEU A 460 -13.02 -22.85 15.39
N GLY A 461 -12.55 -24.09 15.61
CA GLY A 461 -11.90 -24.53 16.85
C GLY A 461 -10.58 -23.80 17.17
N ALA A 462 -10.00 -23.06 16.22
CA ALA A 462 -8.86 -22.17 16.44
C ALA A 462 -9.26 -20.74 16.86
N THR A 463 -10.56 -20.45 17.02
CA THR A 463 -11.07 -19.09 17.23
C THR A 463 -12.05 -18.98 18.41
N ASN A 464 -12.16 -17.77 18.97
CA ASN A 464 -13.14 -17.44 20.02
C ASN A 464 -14.40 -16.79 19.43
N LEU A 465 -14.84 -17.25 18.26
CA LEU A 465 -15.96 -16.65 17.52
C LEU A 465 -17.31 -16.98 18.19
N GLU A 466 -18.19 -15.98 18.34
CA GLU A 466 -19.53 -16.17 18.93
C GLU A 466 -20.39 -17.15 18.13
N ALA A 467 -21.22 -17.95 18.81
CA ALA A 467 -21.97 -19.06 18.22
C ALA A 467 -22.84 -18.63 17.01
N GLU A 468 -23.48 -17.46 17.09
CA GLU A 468 -24.28 -16.93 15.98
C GLU A 468 -23.46 -16.68 14.69
N TYR A 469 -22.20 -16.28 14.82
CA TYR A 469 -21.30 -16.10 13.68
C TYR A 469 -20.71 -17.44 13.20
N GLN A 470 -20.53 -18.42 14.10
CA GLN A 470 -20.13 -19.78 13.71
C GLN A 470 -21.19 -20.45 12.81
N ASP A 471 -22.48 -20.32 13.15
CA ASP A 471 -23.57 -20.92 12.38
C ASP A 471 -23.73 -20.28 10.99
N VAL A 472 -23.53 -18.96 10.91
CA VAL A 472 -23.42 -18.26 9.63
C VAL A 472 -22.19 -18.75 8.85
N PHE A 473 -21.04 -18.93 9.51
CA PHE A 473 -19.81 -19.39 8.85
C PHE A 473 -19.94 -20.81 8.25
N ARG A 474 -20.59 -21.74 8.98
CA ARG A 474 -20.93 -23.09 8.46
C ARG A 474 -21.70 -23.02 7.14
N SER A 475 -22.63 -22.08 7.04
CA SER A 475 -23.41 -21.84 5.82
C SER A 475 -22.56 -21.16 4.71
N ILE A 476 -21.67 -20.23 5.07
CA ILE A 476 -20.76 -19.57 4.14
C ILE A 476 -19.85 -20.58 3.43
N VAL A 477 -19.18 -21.48 4.16
CA VAL A 477 -18.20 -22.41 3.55
C VAL A 477 -18.85 -23.31 2.49
N LEU A 478 -20.01 -23.89 2.81
CA LEU A 478 -20.77 -24.74 1.89
C LEU A 478 -21.27 -23.98 0.66
N ALA A 479 -21.80 -22.77 0.86
CA ALA A 479 -22.28 -21.89 -0.22
C ALA A 479 -21.13 -21.41 -1.11
N THR A 480 -19.98 -21.07 -0.55
CA THR A 480 -18.78 -20.64 -1.29
C THR A 480 -18.25 -21.77 -2.16
N ALA A 481 -18.06 -22.98 -1.61
CA ALA A 481 -17.62 -24.14 -2.40
C ALA A 481 -18.62 -24.49 -3.51
N TRP A 482 -19.93 -24.32 -3.28
CA TRP A 482 -20.96 -24.54 -4.31
C TRP A 482 -20.94 -23.43 -5.37
N GLN A 483 -20.70 -22.19 -4.96
CA GLN A 483 -20.61 -21.05 -5.85
C GLN A 483 -19.38 -21.12 -6.76
N GLU A 484 -18.23 -21.50 -6.22
CA GLU A 484 -16.93 -21.47 -6.91
C GLU A 484 -16.69 -22.67 -7.83
N SER A 485 -17.13 -23.88 -7.46
CA SER A 485 -16.82 -25.10 -8.25
C SER A 485 -17.99 -26.06 -8.47
N CYS A 486 -19.12 -25.83 -7.79
CA CYS A 486 -20.14 -26.83 -7.50
C CYS A 486 -19.56 -28.09 -6.82
N TRP A 487 -18.77 -27.86 -5.76
CA TRP A 487 -18.15 -28.90 -4.93
C TRP A 487 -17.20 -29.84 -5.69
N ARG A 488 -16.52 -29.34 -6.73
CA ARG A 488 -15.54 -30.12 -7.51
C ARG A 488 -14.13 -29.58 -7.34
N GLN A 489 -13.16 -30.48 -7.20
CA GLN A 489 -11.76 -30.16 -7.46
C GLN A 489 -11.28 -30.70 -8.80
N PHE A 490 -11.65 -31.94 -9.14
CA PHE A 490 -11.08 -32.65 -10.28
C PHE A 490 -12.10 -32.89 -11.40
N LEU A 491 -11.58 -32.98 -12.62
CA LEU A 491 -12.32 -33.36 -13.82
C LEU A 491 -11.44 -34.23 -14.74
N ARG A 492 -12.06 -34.94 -15.69
CA ARG A 492 -11.33 -35.67 -16.73
C ARG A 492 -11.24 -34.82 -18.00
N GLN A 493 -10.03 -34.55 -18.48
CA GLN A 493 -9.77 -33.83 -19.72
C GLN A 493 -8.80 -34.64 -20.59
N LYS A 494 -9.17 -34.88 -21.86
CA LYS A 494 -8.38 -35.70 -22.81
C LYS A 494 -7.93 -37.06 -22.20
N GLY A 495 -8.83 -37.71 -21.45
CA GLY A 495 -8.60 -39.00 -20.78
C GLY A 495 -7.89 -38.93 -19.42
N ARG A 496 -7.12 -37.86 -19.14
CA ARG A 496 -6.37 -37.67 -17.89
C ARG A 496 -7.20 -36.94 -16.83
N ILE A 497 -6.95 -37.20 -15.55
CA ILE A 497 -7.48 -36.39 -14.45
C ILE A 497 -6.66 -35.11 -14.34
N THR A 498 -7.34 -33.98 -14.17
CA THR A 498 -6.75 -32.68 -13.84
C THR A 498 -7.65 -31.92 -12.85
N TYR A 499 -7.17 -30.81 -12.31
CA TYR A 499 -7.92 -29.95 -11.40
C TYR A 499 -8.64 -28.81 -12.13
N ILE A 500 -9.71 -28.29 -11.54
CA ILE A 500 -10.40 -27.09 -12.02
C ILE A 500 -9.51 -25.88 -11.76
N ARG A 501 -9.24 -25.12 -12.83
CA ARG A 501 -8.54 -23.84 -12.77
C ARG A 501 -9.35 -22.77 -13.52
N SER A 502 -9.57 -21.61 -12.90
CA SER A 502 -10.21 -20.46 -13.54
C SER A 502 -9.22 -19.71 -14.46
N ALA A 503 -9.76 -18.89 -15.37
CA ALA A 503 -8.95 -18.04 -16.24
C ALA A 503 -8.09 -17.02 -15.44
N VAL A 504 -8.50 -16.65 -14.23
CA VAL A 504 -7.78 -15.72 -13.33
C VAL A 504 -6.82 -16.43 -12.37
N GLY A 505 -6.54 -17.71 -12.57
CA GLY A 505 -5.53 -18.46 -11.80
C GLY A 505 -5.99 -19.01 -10.46
N SER A 506 -7.30 -19.11 -10.22
CA SER A 506 -7.87 -19.79 -9.05
C SER A 506 -8.00 -21.29 -9.26
N SER A 507 -7.78 -22.10 -8.23
CA SER A 507 -7.69 -23.56 -8.35
C SER A 507 -8.48 -24.34 -7.28
N GLY A 508 -9.00 -25.50 -7.69
CA GLY A 508 -9.59 -26.54 -6.81
C GLY A 508 -10.97 -26.23 -6.20
N LEU A 509 -11.33 -27.00 -5.16
CA LEU A 509 -12.67 -27.07 -4.58
C LEU A 509 -13.29 -25.72 -4.22
N MET A 510 -12.52 -24.82 -3.62
CA MET A 510 -12.95 -23.48 -3.22
C MET A 510 -12.35 -22.36 -4.09
N GLN A 511 -11.79 -22.70 -5.26
CA GLN A 511 -11.14 -21.75 -6.19
C GLN A 511 -10.21 -20.75 -5.48
N VAL A 512 -9.26 -21.29 -4.70
CA VAL A 512 -8.24 -20.46 -4.03
C VAL A 512 -7.31 -19.87 -5.10
N ASN A 513 -7.13 -18.54 -5.09
CA ASN A 513 -6.28 -17.85 -6.05
C ASN A 513 -4.78 -18.03 -5.75
N GLU A 514 -4.06 -18.65 -6.68
CA GLU A 514 -2.65 -19.03 -6.49
C GLU A 514 -1.70 -17.83 -6.34
N ARG A 515 -2.02 -16.67 -6.95
CA ARG A 515 -1.22 -15.45 -6.87
C ARG A 515 -1.51 -14.68 -5.57
N VAL A 516 -2.78 -14.43 -5.26
CA VAL A 516 -3.18 -13.71 -4.03
C VAL A 516 -2.65 -14.42 -2.79
N TRP A 517 -2.68 -15.76 -2.78
CA TRP A 517 -2.27 -16.55 -1.63
C TRP A 517 -0.88 -17.20 -1.74
N ARG A 518 -0.05 -16.72 -2.68
CA ARG A 518 1.36 -17.11 -2.80
C ARG A 518 2.09 -16.91 -1.46
N GLY A 519 2.85 -17.92 -1.04
CA GLY A 519 3.58 -17.91 0.22
C GLY A 519 2.73 -18.17 1.46
N VAL A 520 1.40 -18.22 1.35
CA VAL A 520 0.48 -18.53 2.46
C VAL A 520 0.12 -20.02 2.47
N TYR A 521 0.05 -20.64 1.29
CA TYR A 521 -0.33 -22.04 1.08
C TYR A 521 0.54 -22.73 0.02
N ASP A 522 0.72 -24.05 0.13
CA ASP A 522 1.43 -24.85 -0.87
C ASP A 522 0.58 -24.97 -2.14
N LEU A 523 1.07 -24.42 -3.25
CA LEU A 523 0.33 -24.38 -4.51
C LEU A 523 0.06 -25.77 -5.11
N ARG A 524 0.88 -26.79 -4.80
CA ARG A 524 0.62 -28.18 -5.20
C ARG A 524 -0.51 -28.76 -4.36
N GLY A 525 -0.54 -28.44 -3.07
CA GLY A 525 -1.65 -28.78 -2.17
C GLY A 525 -2.98 -28.19 -2.65
N ILE A 526 -2.99 -26.89 -2.97
CA ILE A 526 -4.16 -26.19 -3.53
C ILE A 526 -4.70 -26.90 -4.80
N ARG A 527 -3.83 -27.45 -5.64
CA ARG A 527 -4.21 -28.11 -6.92
C ARG A 527 -4.58 -29.58 -6.75
N TRP A 528 -3.76 -30.34 -6.04
CA TRP A 528 -3.74 -31.81 -6.08
C TRP A 528 -4.22 -32.50 -4.80
N ASP A 529 -4.43 -31.78 -3.69
CA ASP A 529 -5.08 -32.28 -2.48
C ASP A 529 -6.40 -31.52 -2.22
N ILE A 530 -7.53 -32.22 -2.35
CA ILE A 530 -8.87 -31.64 -2.13
C ILE A 530 -9.11 -31.24 -0.67
N ALA A 531 -8.51 -31.95 0.28
CA ALA A 531 -8.62 -31.63 1.69
C ALA A 531 -7.72 -30.45 2.07
N TYR A 532 -6.55 -30.30 1.44
CA TYR A 532 -5.72 -29.11 1.58
C TYR A 532 -6.41 -27.87 1.01
N ASN A 533 -7.01 -27.98 -0.19
CA ASN A 533 -7.79 -26.89 -0.79
C ASN A 533 -8.99 -26.48 0.09
N ALA A 534 -9.75 -27.46 0.62
CA ALA A 534 -10.85 -27.22 1.55
C ALA A 534 -10.39 -26.44 2.80
N ARG A 535 -9.30 -26.89 3.45
CA ARG A 535 -8.72 -26.20 4.62
C ARG A 535 -8.28 -24.77 4.28
N ALA A 536 -7.56 -24.58 3.18
CA ALA A 536 -7.08 -23.25 2.77
C ALA A 536 -8.23 -22.29 2.44
N GLY A 537 -9.20 -22.71 1.62
CA GLY A 537 -10.38 -21.90 1.29
C GLY A 537 -11.24 -21.58 2.51
N THR A 538 -11.32 -22.50 3.48
CA THR A 538 -12.00 -22.27 4.76
C THR A 538 -11.25 -21.25 5.62
N GLU A 539 -9.92 -21.38 5.80
CA GLU A 539 -9.09 -20.39 6.52
C GLU A 539 -9.26 -18.98 5.90
N ILE A 540 -9.15 -18.87 4.57
CA ILE A 540 -9.34 -17.61 3.83
C ILE A 540 -10.74 -17.02 4.08
N SER A 541 -11.78 -17.86 3.99
CA SER A 541 -13.16 -17.40 4.21
C SER A 541 -13.40 -16.98 5.67
N LEU A 542 -12.71 -17.59 6.65
CA LEU A 542 -12.82 -17.23 8.06
C LEU A 542 -12.14 -15.89 8.35
N HIS A 543 -10.94 -15.69 7.80
CA HIS A 543 -10.23 -14.40 7.82
C HIS A 543 -11.10 -13.28 7.23
N TYR A 544 -11.74 -13.50 6.07
CA TYR A 544 -12.65 -12.53 5.47
C TYR A 544 -13.94 -12.29 6.26
N LEU A 545 -14.46 -13.30 6.98
CA LEU A 545 -15.56 -13.11 7.91
C LEU A 545 -15.14 -12.25 9.11
N GLN A 546 -14.03 -12.58 9.76
CA GLN A 546 -13.60 -11.95 11.01
C GLN A 546 -13.02 -10.55 10.80
N ASP A 547 -11.94 -10.44 10.02
CA ASP A 547 -11.14 -9.23 9.89
C ASP A 547 -11.78 -8.16 8.98
N TYR A 548 -12.81 -8.52 8.21
CA TYR A 548 -13.52 -7.59 7.32
C TYR A 548 -15.03 -7.52 7.60
N ALA A 549 -15.80 -8.60 7.43
CA ALA A 549 -17.26 -8.52 7.51
C ALA A 549 -17.78 -8.22 8.94
N ILE A 550 -17.22 -8.87 9.96
CA ILE A 550 -17.55 -8.62 11.37
C ILE A 550 -16.87 -7.33 11.83
N ALA A 551 -15.56 -7.16 11.61
CA ALA A 551 -14.81 -5.99 12.05
C ALA A 551 -15.37 -4.65 11.52
N ARG A 552 -15.83 -4.60 10.25
CA ARG A 552 -16.47 -3.41 9.66
C ARG A 552 -17.99 -3.34 9.90
N GLY A 553 -18.54 -4.28 10.68
CA GLY A 553 -19.91 -4.21 11.21
C GLY A 553 -21.01 -4.43 10.18
N GLU A 554 -20.81 -5.29 9.17
CA GLU A 554 -21.82 -5.52 8.13
C GLU A 554 -23.09 -6.20 8.67
N HIS A 555 -22.97 -7.00 9.75
CA HIS A 555 -24.11 -7.53 10.52
C HIS A 555 -25.02 -6.44 11.11
N ARG A 556 -24.52 -5.20 11.27
CA ARG A 556 -25.27 -4.05 11.84
C ARG A 556 -25.97 -3.22 10.77
N LYS A 557 -25.87 -3.59 9.49
CA LYS A 557 -26.57 -2.93 8.38
C LYS A 557 -27.95 -3.56 8.17
N PRO A 558 -28.90 -2.88 7.50
CA PRO A 558 -30.18 -3.48 7.11
C PRO A 558 -29.97 -4.82 6.40
N GLY A 559 -30.68 -5.86 6.83
CA GLY A 559 -30.42 -7.27 6.49
C GLY A 559 -29.84 -8.12 7.63
N GLY A 560 -29.30 -7.48 8.68
CA GLY A 560 -28.87 -8.17 9.90
C GLY A 560 -27.69 -9.12 9.70
N ILE A 561 -27.62 -10.17 10.51
CA ILE A 561 -26.47 -11.08 10.60
C ILE A 561 -26.09 -11.74 9.26
N ASP A 562 -27.06 -12.03 8.39
CA ASP A 562 -26.83 -12.65 7.08
C ASP A 562 -26.06 -11.78 6.09
N ASN A 563 -25.97 -10.46 6.35
CA ASN A 563 -25.06 -9.59 5.61
C ASN A 563 -23.59 -10.03 5.73
N LEU A 564 -23.21 -10.73 6.81
CA LEU A 564 -21.88 -11.30 6.95
C LEU A 564 -21.56 -12.28 5.82
N ALA A 565 -22.51 -13.11 5.39
CA ALA A 565 -22.30 -14.04 4.29
C ALA A 565 -22.08 -13.30 2.96
N ARG A 566 -22.94 -12.31 2.66
CA ARG A 566 -22.85 -11.50 1.44
C ARG A 566 -21.56 -10.68 1.38
N ALA A 567 -21.16 -10.11 2.51
CA ALA A 567 -19.92 -9.35 2.66
C ALA A 567 -18.68 -10.25 2.54
N THR A 568 -18.64 -11.38 3.26
CA THR A 568 -17.52 -12.34 3.24
C THR A 568 -17.28 -12.87 1.84
N TYR A 569 -18.35 -13.28 1.12
CA TYR A 569 -18.21 -13.78 -0.23
C TYR A 569 -17.83 -12.69 -1.25
N ALA A 570 -18.35 -11.45 -1.10
CA ALA A 570 -17.92 -10.34 -1.94
C ALA A 570 -16.42 -10.06 -1.83
N VAL A 571 -15.84 -10.18 -0.63
CA VAL A 571 -14.38 -10.13 -0.40
C VAL A 571 -13.68 -11.38 -0.92
N TYR A 572 -14.21 -12.58 -0.68
CA TYR A 572 -13.63 -13.83 -1.19
C TYR A 572 -13.42 -13.80 -2.71
N ASN A 573 -14.45 -13.32 -3.42
CA ASN A 573 -14.50 -13.27 -4.87
C ASN A 573 -13.73 -12.09 -5.49
N GLY A 574 -13.62 -10.94 -4.82
CA GLY A 574 -13.06 -9.71 -5.41
C GLY A 574 -11.94 -9.00 -4.64
N GLY A 575 -11.65 -9.40 -3.40
CA GLY A 575 -10.72 -8.73 -2.50
C GLY A 575 -11.38 -7.70 -1.58
N PRO A 576 -10.66 -7.16 -0.57
CA PRO A 576 -11.25 -6.34 0.48
C PRO A 576 -12.02 -5.09 0.00
N GLY A 577 -11.60 -4.46 -1.10
CA GLY A 577 -12.31 -3.32 -1.71
C GLY A 577 -13.74 -3.64 -2.15
N HIS A 578 -14.07 -4.92 -2.36
CA HIS A 578 -15.39 -5.38 -2.78
C HIS A 578 -16.39 -5.59 -1.63
N LEU A 579 -15.98 -5.49 -0.36
CA LEU A 579 -16.79 -5.79 0.83
C LEU A 579 -18.22 -5.25 0.81
N THR A 580 -18.41 -4.01 0.36
CA THR A 580 -19.72 -3.31 0.42
C THR A 580 -20.56 -3.48 -0.85
N ARG A 581 -20.03 -4.12 -1.90
CA ARG A 581 -20.60 -4.10 -3.25
C ARG A 581 -22.02 -4.70 -3.31
N TYR A 582 -22.29 -5.70 -2.48
CA TYR A 582 -23.58 -6.43 -2.43
C TYR A 582 -24.77 -5.54 -2.02
N ARG A 583 -24.49 -4.40 -1.37
CA ARG A 583 -25.47 -3.38 -0.93
C ARG A 583 -25.24 -2.00 -1.55
N ASN A 584 -24.36 -1.90 -2.55
CA ASN A 584 -24.08 -0.65 -3.26
C ASN A 584 -24.85 -0.61 -4.59
N GLU A 585 -25.72 0.39 -4.74
CA GLU A 585 -26.53 0.58 -5.93
C GLU A 585 -25.70 0.81 -7.20
N ARG A 586 -24.48 1.35 -7.07
CA ARG A 586 -23.57 1.63 -8.20
C ARG A 586 -22.74 0.43 -8.65
N THR A 587 -22.84 -0.72 -7.97
CA THR A 587 -22.10 -1.95 -8.35
C THR A 587 -22.44 -2.38 -9.78
N LYS A 588 -21.41 -2.69 -10.58
CA LYS A 588 -21.53 -3.15 -11.98
C LYS A 588 -22.53 -4.34 -12.08
N PRO A 589 -23.45 -4.39 -13.07
CA PRO A 589 -24.46 -5.45 -13.16
C PRO A 589 -23.93 -6.88 -13.13
N ALA A 590 -22.76 -7.13 -13.74
CA ALA A 590 -22.10 -8.43 -13.71
C ALA A 590 -21.73 -8.89 -12.29
N LEU A 591 -21.22 -7.98 -11.45
CA LEU A 591 -20.87 -8.27 -10.05
C LEU A 591 -22.14 -8.48 -9.20
N LYS A 592 -23.19 -7.67 -9.40
CA LYS A 592 -24.49 -7.89 -8.74
C LYS A 592 -25.08 -9.25 -9.05
N LYS A 593 -24.93 -9.75 -10.29
CA LYS A 593 -25.39 -11.10 -10.67
C LYS A 593 -24.65 -12.19 -9.89
N ILE A 594 -23.34 -12.04 -9.68
CA ILE A 594 -22.52 -12.95 -8.88
C ILE A 594 -22.99 -12.94 -7.41
N ASP A 595 -23.18 -11.77 -6.82
CA ASP A 595 -23.59 -11.64 -5.42
C ASP A 595 -25.03 -12.14 -5.16
N ASN A 596 -25.94 -11.93 -6.11
CA ASN A 596 -27.31 -12.45 -6.02
C ASN A 596 -27.34 -13.98 -6.12
N LEU A 597 -26.57 -14.57 -7.05
CA LEU A 597 -26.47 -16.02 -7.18
C LEU A 597 -25.86 -16.67 -5.93
N PHE A 598 -24.83 -16.06 -5.34
CA PHE A 598 -24.30 -16.51 -4.05
C PHE A 598 -25.35 -16.39 -2.94
N TRP A 599 -26.12 -15.30 -2.90
CA TRP A 599 -27.16 -15.10 -1.90
C TRP A 599 -28.26 -16.17 -1.97
N GLU A 600 -28.76 -16.48 -3.17
CA GLU A 600 -29.71 -17.57 -3.41
C GLU A 600 -29.16 -18.91 -2.89
N LYS A 601 -27.89 -19.23 -3.23
CA LYS A 601 -27.21 -20.45 -2.76
C LYS A 601 -27.08 -20.49 -1.24
N TYR A 602 -26.67 -19.39 -0.61
CA TYR A 602 -26.55 -19.28 0.85
C TYR A 602 -27.90 -19.53 1.55
N GLN A 603 -28.99 -18.96 1.04
CA GLN A 603 -30.34 -19.20 1.59
C GLN A 603 -30.75 -20.67 1.49
N LEU A 604 -30.50 -21.33 0.34
CA LEU A 604 -30.76 -22.76 0.16
C LEU A 604 -29.91 -23.64 1.08
N VAL A 605 -28.63 -23.28 1.30
CA VAL A 605 -27.75 -23.96 2.26
C VAL A 605 -28.30 -23.85 3.69
N ARG A 606 -28.65 -22.64 4.13
CA ARG A 606 -29.16 -22.37 5.48
C ARG A 606 -30.50 -23.09 5.76
N ASN A 607 -31.30 -23.32 4.71
CA ASN A 607 -32.54 -24.09 4.77
C ASN A 607 -32.33 -25.62 4.68
N GLY A 608 -31.08 -26.11 4.64
CA GLY A 608 -30.76 -27.54 4.59
C GLY A 608 -30.92 -28.19 3.21
N GLN A 609 -31.09 -27.41 2.14
CA GLN A 609 -31.40 -27.90 0.79
C GLN A 609 -30.16 -28.18 -0.08
N THR A 610 -28.96 -28.07 0.50
CA THR A 610 -27.66 -28.06 -0.21
C THR A 610 -27.45 -29.24 -1.16
N LEU A 611 -27.69 -30.49 -0.71
CA LEU A 611 -27.21 -31.68 -1.43
C LEU A 611 -27.92 -31.88 -2.79
N ASP A 612 -29.24 -31.75 -2.85
CA ASP A 612 -30.01 -31.87 -4.09
C ASP A 612 -29.73 -30.72 -5.08
N GLU A 613 -29.39 -29.53 -4.58
CA GLU A 613 -29.07 -28.36 -5.40
C GLU A 613 -27.64 -28.46 -5.99
N VAL A 614 -26.67 -28.92 -5.19
CA VAL A 614 -25.31 -29.24 -5.69
C VAL A 614 -25.37 -30.40 -6.68
N ALA A 615 -26.16 -31.45 -6.40
CA ALA A 615 -26.39 -32.56 -7.34
C ALA A 615 -26.89 -32.06 -8.71
N ARG A 616 -27.86 -31.13 -8.71
CA ARG A 616 -28.36 -30.49 -9.93
C ARG A 616 -27.30 -29.69 -10.68
N CYS A 617 -26.42 -28.96 -9.99
CA CYS A 617 -25.28 -28.30 -10.66
C CYS A 617 -24.30 -29.29 -11.32
N LEU A 618 -24.23 -30.52 -10.81
CA LEU A 618 -23.43 -31.62 -11.36
C LEU A 618 -24.14 -32.44 -12.44
N GLY A 619 -25.37 -32.06 -12.83
CA GLY A 619 -26.18 -32.78 -13.82
C GLY A 619 -26.96 -33.98 -13.25
N GLY A 620 -27.01 -34.15 -11.93
CA GLY A 620 -27.79 -35.18 -11.25
C GLY A 620 -29.26 -34.79 -11.03
N SER A 621 -30.12 -35.78 -10.83
CA SER A 621 -31.53 -35.58 -10.47
C SER A 621 -31.73 -35.46 -8.95
N PRO A 622 -32.74 -34.70 -8.48
CA PRO A 622 -33.11 -34.66 -7.06
C PRO A 622 -33.46 -36.06 -6.51
N GLY A 623 -33.14 -36.32 -5.24
CA GLY A 623 -33.37 -37.62 -4.60
C GLY A 623 -32.33 -38.70 -4.95
N SER A 624 -31.26 -38.34 -5.67
CA SER A 624 -30.10 -39.22 -5.90
C SER A 624 -29.21 -39.42 -4.65
N VAL A 625 -29.41 -38.60 -3.61
CA VAL A 625 -28.80 -38.77 -2.30
C VAL A 625 -29.90 -39.22 -1.33
N GLY A 626 -29.86 -40.49 -0.91
CA GLY A 626 -30.86 -41.05 -0.02
C GLY A 626 -30.94 -40.30 1.31
N SER A 627 -32.14 -40.17 1.87
CA SER A 627 -32.38 -39.49 3.14
C SER A 627 -31.55 -40.11 4.27
N VAL A 628 -30.53 -39.40 4.74
CA VAL A 628 -29.86 -39.73 6.01
C VAL A 628 -30.89 -39.54 7.10
N GLY A 629 -31.35 -40.66 7.67
CA GLY A 629 -32.46 -40.67 8.61
C GLY A 629 -32.19 -39.84 9.85
N SER A 630 -33.26 -39.24 10.39
CA SER A 630 -33.27 -38.68 11.73
C SER A 630 -32.75 -39.69 12.74
N VAL A 631 -31.64 -39.37 13.41
CA VAL A 631 -31.25 -40.08 14.63
C VAL A 631 -32.28 -39.72 15.68
N GLY A 632 -33.14 -40.68 16.00
CA GLY A 632 -34.08 -40.55 17.10
C GLY A 632 -33.32 -40.44 18.42
N SER A 633 -33.82 -39.56 19.29
CA SER A 633 -33.42 -39.50 20.69
C SER A 633 -34.03 -40.69 21.45
N ASP A 634 -33.16 -41.55 21.97
CA ASP A 634 -33.36 -42.38 23.17
C ASP A 634 -32.13 -42.18 24.08
#